data_AF-K0ZF52-F1
#
_entry.id   AF-K0ZF52-F1
#
_cell.length_a   1.000
_cell.length_b   1.000
_cell.length_c   1.000
_cell.angle_alpha   90.00
_cell.angle_beta   90.00
_cell.angle_gamma   90.00
#
_symmetry.space_group_name_H-M   'P 1'
#
loop_
_entity.id
_entity.type
_entity.pdbx_description
1 polymer ?
#
loop_
_entity_poly.entity_id
_entity_poly.type
_entity_poly.pdbx_seq_one_letter_code
_entity_poly.pdbx_strand_id
1 'polypeptide(L)'
;MGVKYSAQESQELIQAMTNNLQVANEVTDRLSSGCDHLISSLDSGELTGAAYTAGKGLFTEIIIPSIKKLQAAIDDIQLELTSYKNADAQVSGYGDLDMDQLKELKKLREEQLAIVEAQIQA
;
A
#
# COMPACT_ATOMS: atom_id res chain seq x y z
N MET A 1 -22.39 10.95 6.63
CA MET A 1 -21.79 10.55 5.35
C MET A 1 -21.49 9.07 5.46
N GLY A 2 -22.24 8.22 4.75
CA GLY A 2 -22.04 6.78 4.75
C GLY A 2 -20.79 6.33 3.99
N VAL A 3 -20.41 5.06 4.19
CA VAL A 3 -19.29 4.43 3.49
C VAL A 3 -19.69 4.15 2.04
N LYS A 4 -18.83 4.57 1.11
CA LYS A 4 -18.99 4.34 -0.34
C LYS A 4 -17.80 3.58 -0.89
N TYR A 5 -18.05 2.74 -1.87
CA TYR A 5 -17.05 1.99 -2.60
C TYR A 5 -17.36 2.08 -4.10
N SER A 6 -16.32 2.25 -4.92
CA SER A 6 -16.41 2.10 -6.36
C SER A 6 -15.37 1.10 -6.84
N ALA A 7 -15.82 0.09 -7.59
CA ALA A 7 -14.93 -0.94 -8.13
C ALA A 7 -13.91 -0.36 -9.12
N GLN A 8 -14.31 0.66 -9.88
CA GLN A 8 -13.42 1.34 -10.82
C GLN A 8 -12.34 2.12 -10.08
N GLU A 9 -12.73 2.98 -9.12
CA GLU A 9 -11.77 3.78 -8.34
C GLU A 9 -10.79 2.89 -7.56
N SER A 10 -11.28 1.76 -7.04
CA SER A 10 -10.46 0.76 -6.37
C SER A 10 -9.43 0.13 -7.30
N GLN A 11 -9.81 -0.26 -8.53
CA GLN A 11 -8.86 -0.76 -9.53
C GLN A 11 -7.80 0.28 -9.89
N GLU A 12 -8.19 1.53 -10.10
CA GLU A 12 -7.29 2.64 -10.42
C GLU A 12 -6.28 2.86 -9.28
N LEU A 13 -6.75 2.86 -8.03
CA LEU A 13 -5.89 2.95 -6.84
C LEU A 13 -4.91 1.77 -6.77
N ILE A 14 -5.41 0.54 -6.94
CA ILE A 14 -4.59 -0.68 -6.93
C ILE A 14 -3.48 -0.60 -7.98
N GLN A 15 -3.81 -0.17 -9.18
CA GLN A 15 -2.85 -0.05 -10.27
C GLN A 15 -1.80 1.03 -9.99
N ALA A 16 -2.24 2.22 -9.60
CA ALA A 16 -1.36 3.34 -9.29
C ALA A 16 -0.39 3.00 -8.14
N MET A 17 -0.89 2.40 -7.06
CA MET A 17 -0.07 1.99 -5.92
C MET A 17 0.89 0.85 -6.28
N THR A 18 0.47 -0.12 -7.10
CA THR A 18 1.36 -1.18 -7.58
C THR A 18 2.52 -0.60 -8.39
N ASN A 19 2.25 0.35 -9.29
CA ASN A 19 3.29 1.02 -10.08
C ASN A 19 4.23 1.85 -9.19
N ASN A 20 3.68 2.62 -8.25
CA ASN A 20 4.48 3.44 -7.33
C ASN A 20 5.40 2.59 -6.45
N LEU A 21 4.90 1.46 -5.93
CA LEU A 21 5.71 0.52 -5.16
C LEU A 21 6.83 -0.10 -6.00
N GLN A 22 6.58 -0.44 -7.26
CA GLN A 22 7.62 -0.94 -8.16
C GLN A 22 8.75 0.10 -8.33
N VAL A 23 8.39 1.36 -8.58
CA VAL A 23 9.37 2.45 -8.72
C VAL A 23 10.12 2.69 -7.40
N ALA A 24 9.41 2.70 -6.28
CA ALA A 24 10.01 2.92 -4.96
C ALA A 24 11.02 1.82 -4.60
N ASN A 25 10.70 0.56 -4.89
CA ASN A 25 11.62 -0.57 -4.72
C ASN A 25 12.87 -0.40 -5.62
N GLU A 26 12.70 -0.10 -6.91
CA GLU A 26 13.85 0.09 -7.82
C GLU A 26 14.78 1.22 -7.34
N VAL A 27 14.20 2.35 -6.93
CA VAL A 27 14.99 3.49 -6.42
C VAL A 27 15.73 3.12 -5.14
N THR A 28 15.07 2.41 -4.23
CA THR A 28 15.66 2.02 -2.93
C THR A 28 16.77 0.97 -3.11
N ASP A 29 16.58 0.00 -4.00
CA ASP A 29 17.60 -0.99 -4.38
C ASP A 29 18.83 -0.33 -5.01
N ARG A 30 18.62 0.65 -5.89
CA ARG A 30 19.71 1.41 -6.52
C ARG A 30 20.46 2.28 -5.51
N LEU A 31 19.75 2.89 -4.56
CA LEU A 31 20.38 3.63 -3.46
C LEU A 31 21.19 2.71 -2.54
N SER A 32 20.64 1.54 -2.21
CA SER A 32 21.33 0.55 -1.37
C SER A 32 22.61 0.05 -2.05
N SER A 33 22.50 -0.43 -3.29
CA SER A 33 23.66 -0.93 -4.05
C SER A 33 24.71 0.16 -4.31
N GLY A 34 24.28 1.39 -4.59
CA GLY A 34 25.18 2.54 -4.72
C GLY A 34 25.92 2.85 -3.42
N CYS A 35 25.25 2.76 -2.27
CA CYS A 35 25.88 2.91 -0.96
C CYS A 35 26.85 1.77 -0.66
N ASP A 36 26.48 0.53 -0.95
CA ASP A 36 27.37 -0.64 -0.75
C ASP A 36 28.65 -0.50 -1.59
N HIS A 37 28.51 -0.08 -2.86
CA HIS A 37 29.66 0.19 -3.74
C HIS A 37 30.53 1.33 -3.20
N LEU A 38 29.90 2.41 -2.70
CA LEU A 38 30.63 3.53 -2.09
C LEU A 38 31.41 3.05 -0.85
N ILE A 39 30.76 2.35 0.08
CA ILE A 39 31.42 1.84 1.30
C ILE A 39 32.57 0.90 0.94
N SER A 40 32.37 -0.03 0.01
CA SER A 40 33.43 -0.92 -0.46
C SER A 40 34.61 -0.15 -1.07
N SER A 41 34.33 0.92 -1.82
CA SER A 41 35.39 1.76 -2.39
C SER A 41 36.14 2.54 -1.31
N LEU A 42 35.42 3.03 -0.30
CA LEU A 42 36.02 3.71 0.83
C LEU A 42 36.89 2.74 1.65
N ASP A 43 36.43 1.52 1.90
CA ASP A 43 37.13 0.50 2.70
C ASP A 43 38.37 -0.10 2.02
N SER A 44 38.69 0.31 0.79
CA SER A 44 39.92 -0.06 0.09
C SER A 44 41.23 0.34 0.81
N GLY A 45 41.15 1.28 1.77
CA GLY A 45 42.29 1.74 2.55
C GLY A 45 43.19 2.76 1.83
N GLU A 46 42.82 3.18 0.62
CA GLU A 46 43.59 4.15 -0.18
C GLU A 46 43.35 5.61 0.25
N LEU A 47 42.26 5.88 0.97
CA LEU A 47 41.80 7.22 1.32
C LEU A 47 41.92 7.44 2.83
N THR A 48 42.49 8.58 3.23
CA THR A 48 42.71 8.94 4.65
C THR A 48 42.39 10.42 4.90
N GLY A 49 42.11 10.78 6.16
CA GLY A 49 41.90 12.17 6.60
C GLY A 49 40.53 12.44 7.22
N ALA A 50 40.39 13.58 7.90
CA ALA A 50 39.20 13.91 8.69
C ALA A 50 37.91 14.00 7.86
N ALA A 51 37.97 14.61 6.67
CA ALA A 51 36.82 14.72 5.77
C ALA A 51 36.37 13.34 5.25
N TYR A 52 37.33 12.46 4.99
CA TYR A 52 37.06 11.09 4.56
C TYR A 52 36.39 10.27 5.68
N THR A 53 36.92 10.31 6.91
CA THR A 53 36.32 9.63 8.06
C THR A 53 34.91 10.15 8.35
N ALA A 54 34.70 11.47 8.27
CA ALA A 54 33.39 12.08 8.44
C ALA A 54 32.41 11.65 7.34
N GLY A 55 32.85 11.60 6.09
CA GLY A 55 32.05 11.12 4.96
C GLY A 55 31.63 9.65 5.13
N LYS A 56 32.57 8.77 5.47
CA LYS A 56 32.27 7.37 5.77
C LYS A 56 31.25 7.26 6.91
N GLY A 57 31.46 7.97 8.02
CA GLY A 57 30.55 8.02 9.16
C GLY A 57 29.13 8.45 8.77
N LEU A 58 29.00 9.52 7.98
CA LEU A 58 27.70 9.98 7.46
C LEU A 58 26.97 8.86 6.71
N PHE A 59 27.65 8.13 5.83
CA PHE A 59 27.00 7.06 5.07
C PHE A 59 26.65 5.85 5.93
N THR A 60 27.58 5.39 6.77
CA THR A 60 27.38 4.18 7.59
C THR A 60 26.38 4.38 8.73
N GLU A 61 26.37 5.57 9.35
CA GLU A 61 25.59 5.82 10.56
C GLU A 61 24.26 6.51 10.28
N ILE A 62 24.12 7.21 9.15
CA ILE A 62 22.94 8.01 8.86
C ILE A 62 22.27 7.58 7.56
N ILE A 63 22.98 7.63 6.42
CA ILE A 63 22.36 7.43 5.10
C ILE A 63 21.90 5.98 4.91
N ILE A 64 22.77 4.99 5.11
CA ILE A 64 22.42 3.56 4.95
C ILE A 64 21.28 3.15 5.90
N PRO A 65 21.31 3.49 7.20
CA PRO A 65 20.17 3.22 8.08
C PRO A 65 18.88 3.90 7.64
N SER A 66 18.95 5.09 7.05
CA SER A 66 17.77 5.80 6.53
C SER A 66 17.18 5.10 5.31
N ILE A 67 18.03 4.61 4.38
CA ILE A 67 17.60 3.79 3.24
C ILE A 67 16.93 2.50 3.72
N LYS A 68 17.48 1.83 4.74
CA LYS A 68 16.86 0.62 5.32
C LYS A 68 15.48 0.90 5.94
N LYS A 69 15.31 2.06 6.60
CA LYS A 69 14.00 2.49 7.10
C LYS A 69 13.01 2.77 5.96
N LEU A 70 13.48 3.35 4.86
CA LEU A 70 12.66 3.55 3.67
C LEU A 70 12.22 2.21 3.06
N GLN A 71 13.12 1.23 2.96
CA GLN A 71 12.77 -0.11 2.48
C GLN A 71 11.69 -0.75 3.35
N ALA A 72 11.84 -0.72 4.68
CA ALA A 72 10.83 -1.26 5.59
C ALA A 72 9.46 -0.59 5.41
N ALA A 73 9.43 0.74 5.24
CA ALA A 73 8.18 1.46 4.99
C ALA A 73 7.54 1.09 3.64
N ILE A 74 8.35 0.83 2.60
CA ILE A 74 7.86 0.35 1.30
C ILE A 74 7.27 -1.05 1.44
N ASP A 75 7.94 -1.94 2.17
CA ASP A 75 7.47 -3.30 2.45
C ASP A 75 6.13 -3.29 3.20
N ASP A 76 5.99 -2.41 4.19
CA ASP A 76 4.75 -2.23 4.96
C ASP A 76 3.59 -1.76 4.04
N ILE A 77 3.82 -0.77 3.18
CA ILE A 77 2.80 -0.31 2.21
C ILE A 77 2.42 -1.43 1.23
N GLN A 78 3.37 -2.28 0.83
CA GLN A 78 3.09 -3.41 -0.04
C GLN A 78 2.21 -4.47 0.64
N LEU A 79 2.43 -4.71 1.94
CA LEU A 79 1.58 -5.59 2.76
C LEU A 79 0.16 -5.03 2.89
N GLU A 80 0.04 -3.72 3.15
CA GLU A 80 -1.25 -3.03 3.23
C GLU A 80 -2.00 -3.07 1.90
N LEU A 81 -1.32 -2.83 0.77
CA LEU A 81 -1.92 -2.93 -0.56
C LEU A 81 -2.38 -4.36 -0.86
N THR A 82 -1.65 -5.37 -0.41
CA THR A 82 -2.08 -6.78 -0.55
C THR A 82 -3.36 -7.04 0.25
N SER A 83 -3.42 -6.53 1.47
CA SER A 83 -4.62 -6.63 2.32
C SER A 83 -5.82 -5.89 1.69
N TYR A 84 -5.58 -4.72 1.10
CA TYR A 84 -6.58 -3.96 0.36
C TYR A 84 -7.11 -4.75 -0.86
N LYS A 85 -6.22 -5.31 -1.68
CA LYS A 85 -6.59 -6.17 -2.84
C LYS A 85 -7.48 -7.34 -2.42
N ASN A 86 -7.19 -7.96 -1.27
CA ASN A 86 -8.01 -9.06 -0.75
C ASN A 86 -9.41 -8.59 -0.34
N ALA A 87 -9.52 -7.41 0.29
CA ALA A 87 -10.79 -6.81 0.66
C ALA A 87 -11.60 -6.39 -0.58
N ASP A 88 -10.95 -5.73 -1.55
CA ASP A 88 -11.53 -5.35 -2.84
C ASP A 88 -12.13 -6.55 -3.56
N ALA A 89 -11.41 -7.68 -3.63
CA ALA A 89 -11.89 -8.90 -4.28
C ALA A 89 -13.20 -9.47 -3.69
N GLN A 90 -13.55 -9.12 -2.46
CA GLN A 90 -14.83 -9.55 -1.85
C GLN A 90 -16.03 -8.71 -2.33
N VAL A 91 -15.79 -7.48 -2.78
CA VAL A 91 -16.85 -6.51 -3.04
C VAL A 91 -16.89 -5.99 -4.48
N SER A 92 -15.80 -6.11 -5.24
CA SER A 92 -15.67 -5.57 -6.59
C SER A 92 -16.67 -6.13 -7.60
N GLY A 93 -17.12 -7.37 -7.40
CA GLY A 93 -18.15 -8.00 -8.23
C GLY A 93 -19.52 -7.30 -8.15
N TYR A 94 -19.77 -6.46 -7.15
CA TYR A 94 -21.03 -5.74 -7.00
C TYR A 94 -21.02 -4.33 -7.62
N GLY A 95 -19.90 -3.88 -8.18
CA GLY A 95 -19.77 -2.55 -8.76
C GLY A 95 -19.71 -1.46 -7.69
N ASP A 96 -20.47 -0.38 -7.87
CA ASP A 96 -20.53 0.73 -6.93
C ASP A 96 -21.47 0.41 -5.76
N LEU A 97 -20.99 0.63 -4.54
CA LEU A 97 -21.72 0.33 -3.30
C LEU A 97 -21.85 1.59 -2.45
N ASP A 98 -23.08 1.96 -2.15
CA ASP A 98 -23.41 2.98 -1.16
C ASP A 98 -24.12 2.31 0.02
N MET A 99 -23.47 2.31 1.18
CA MET A 99 -23.97 1.63 2.38
C MET A 99 -25.34 2.15 2.83
N ASP A 100 -25.60 3.44 2.67
CA ASP A 100 -26.86 4.03 3.11
C ASP A 100 -28.00 3.59 2.15
N GLN A 101 -27.73 3.57 0.84
CA GLN A 101 -28.67 3.04 -0.16
C GLN A 101 -28.94 1.55 0.02
N LEU A 102 -27.90 0.75 0.30
CA LEU A 102 -28.04 -0.70 0.52
C LEU A 102 -28.89 -1.00 1.77
N LYS A 103 -28.75 -0.21 2.84
CA LYS A 103 -29.58 -0.34 4.04
C LYS A 103 -31.04 0.01 3.77
N GLU A 104 -31.29 1.07 3.02
CA GLU A 104 -32.65 1.46 2.62
C GLU A 104 -33.30 0.38 1.74
N LEU A 105 -32.57 -0.12 0.73
CA LEU A 105 -33.04 -1.18 -0.14
C LEU A 105 -33.33 -2.46 0.65
N LYS A 106 -32.45 -2.86 1.58
CA LYS A 106 -32.67 -4.02 2.45
C LYS A 106 -33.97 -3.88 3.24
N LYS A 107 -34.18 -2.73 3.90
CA LYS A 107 -35.41 -2.47 4.67
C LYS A 107 -36.65 -2.61 3.80
N LEU A 108 -36.66 -2.01 2.61
CA LEU A 108 -37.78 -2.09 1.68
C LEU A 108 -38.06 -3.55 1.25
N ARG A 109 -37.01 -4.34 1.02
CA ARG A 109 -37.15 -5.77 0.65
C ARG A 109 -37.69 -6.62 1.80
N GLU A 110 -37.28 -6.35 3.03
CA GLU A 110 -37.80 -7.02 4.23
C GLU A 110 -39.28 -6.71 4.45
N GLU A 111 -39.70 -5.44 4.26
CA GLU A 111 -41.10 -5.05 4.31
C GLU A 111 -41.94 -5.75 3.22
N GLN A 112 -41.42 -5.82 1.98
CA GLN A 112 -42.08 -6.54 0.89
C GLN A 112 -42.21 -8.04 1.16
N LEU A 113 -41.16 -8.67 1.71
CA LEU A 113 -41.16 -10.08 2.05
C LEU A 113 -42.25 -10.39 3.09
N ALA A 114 -42.34 -9.58 4.15
CA ALA A 114 -43.35 -9.76 5.19
C ALA A 114 -44.79 -9.67 4.64
N ILE A 115 -45.04 -8.77 3.67
CA ILE A 115 -46.35 -8.65 3.00
C ILE A 115 -46.67 -9.93 2.21
N VAL A 116 -45.71 -10.44 1.44
CA VAL A 116 -45.89 -11.65 0.62
C VAL A 116 -46.11 -12.88 1.51
N GLU A 117 -45.34 -13.03 2.58
CA GLU A 117 -45.49 -14.14 3.53
C GLU A 117 -46.86 -14.13 4.21
N ALA A 118 -47.37 -12.96 4.60
CA ALA A 118 -48.70 -12.82 5.18
C ALA A 118 -49.82 -13.21 4.19
N GLN A 119 -49.65 -12.95 2.91
CA GLN A 119 -50.59 -13.35 1.86
C GLN A 119 -50.57 -14.86 1.56
N ILE A 120 -49.42 -15.52 1.76
CA ILE A 120 -49.29 -16.98 1.57
C ILE A 120 -49.90 -17.74 2.75
N GLN A 121 -49.90 -17.17 3.95
CA GLN A 121 -50.48 -17.78 5.16
C GLN A 121 -51.98 -17.55 5.33
N ALA A 122 -52.61 -16.71 4.49
CA ALA A 122 -54.04 -16.39 4.52
C ALA A 122 -54.85 -17.30 3.56
#